data_AF-A0A350CKJ0-F1
#
_entry.id   AF-A0A350CKJ0-F1
#
_cell.length_a   1.000
_cell.length_b   1.000
_cell.length_c   1.000
_cell.angle_alpha   90.00
_cell.angle_beta   90.00
_cell.angle_gamma   90.00
#
_symmetry.space_group_name_H-M   'P 1'
#
loop_
_entity.id
_entity.type
_entity.pdbx_description
1 polymer ?
#
loop_
_entity_poly.entity_id
_entity_poly.type
_entity_poly.pdbx_seq_one_letter_code
_entity_poly.pdbx_strand_id
1 'polypeptide(L)'
;MNRHLTMEALDSKTCYSTVKNGRQLIGYELNELLVSSSGKLVKLEAIGSAGVGDGQARRYRGHGIEVTIVPRKIASHEDDDQELYITLEEGYAVIREHGRQRRLQVKVSQICTP
;
A
#
# COMPACT_ATOMS: atom_id res chain seq x y z
N MET A 1 1.67 6.63 37.10
CA MET A 1 2.04 6.13 35.75
C MET A 1 1.11 4.95 35.47
N ASN A 2 0.24 4.90 34.47
CA ASN A 2 0.19 5.55 33.16
C ASN A 2 -1.27 5.80 32.76
N ARG A 3 -1.64 7.07 32.60
CA ARG A 3 -2.93 7.50 32.03
C ARG A 3 -2.90 7.56 30.49
N HIS A 4 -1.84 7.04 29.87
CA HIS A 4 -1.63 7.01 28.41
C HIS A 4 -2.14 5.72 27.73
N LEU A 5 -2.70 4.77 28.47
CA LEU A 5 -3.28 3.53 27.94
C LEU A 5 -4.70 3.69 27.34
N THR A 6 -5.16 4.92 27.05
CA THR A 6 -6.60 5.16 26.74
C THR A 6 -6.89 6.12 25.59
N MET A 7 -5.91 6.47 24.73
CA MET A 7 -6.19 7.28 23.52
C MET A 7 -5.61 6.72 22.22
N GLU A 8 -4.48 6.00 22.23
CA GLU A 8 -3.88 5.43 20.99
C GLU A 8 -4.48 4.07 20.58
N ALA A 9 -5.15 3.39 21.51
CA ALA A 9 -5.97 2.20 21.23
C ALA A 9 -7.36 2.56 20.65
N LEU A 10 -7.63 3.84 20.36
CA LEU A 10 -8.97 4.40 20.16
C LEU A 10 -9.24 4.94 18.74
N ASP A 11 -8.40 4.69 17.72
CA ASP A 11 -8.76 5.05 16.34
C ASP A 11 -8.22 4.11 15.23
N SER A 12 -9.05 3.10 14.95
CA SER A 12 -9.29 2.46 13.64
C SER A 12 -8.16 1.64 12.98
N LYS A 13 -8.31 0.31 13.00
CA LYS A 13 -7.66 -0.73 12.16
C LYS A 13 -6.23 -0.42 11.70
N THR A 14 -5.23 -1.11 12.27
CA THR A 14 -3.85 -1.07 11.71
C THR A 14 -3.84 -1.81 10.38
N CYS A 15 -3.85 -1.06 9.28
CA CYS A 15 -3.78 -1.60 7.94
C CYS A 15 -2.37 -1.54 7.37
N TYR A 16 -1.89 -2.63 6.79
CA TYR A 16 -0.71 -2.62 5.95
C TYR A 16 -0.95 -3.40 4.67
N SER A 17 -0.31 -2.96 3.60
CA SER A 17 -0.46 -3.56 2.28
C SER A 17 0.90 -3.99 1.74
N THR A 18 0.96 -5.20 1.17
CA THR A 18 2.14 -5.67 0.45
C THR A 18 1.91 -5.55 -1.05
N VAL A 19 2.90 -5.02 -1.78
CA VAL A 19 2.87 -4.90 -3.24
C VAL A 19 3.83 -5.92 -3.84
N LYS A 20 3.30 -6.82 -4.66
CA LYS A 20 4.07 -7.91 -5.30
C LYS A 20 3.99 -7.84 -6.81
N ASN A 21 5.09 -8.16 -7.50
CA ASN A 21 5.09 -8.49 -8.92
C ASN A 21 5.42 -9.99 -9.05
N GLY A 22 4.43 -10.79 -9.48
CA GLY A 22 4.52 -12.25 -9.41
C GLY A 22 4.73 -12.71 -7.96
N ARG A 23 5.84 -13.42 -7.70
CA ARG A 23 6.23 -13.87 -6.34
C ARG A 23 7.13 -12.88 -5.60
N GLN A 24 7.63 -11.85 -6.29
CA GLN A 24 8.59 -10.91 -5.71
C GLN A 24 7.85 -9.80 -4.95
N LEU A 25 8.21 -9.62 -3.67
CA LEU A 25 7.82 -8.45 -2.90
C LEU A 25 8.62 -7.23 -3.38
N ILE A 26 7.91 -6.17 -3.77
CA ILE A 26 8.52 -4.97 -4.34
C ILE A 26 8.22 -3.69 -3.56
N GLY A 27 7.27 -3.75 -2.62
CA GLY A 27 7.02 -2.62 -1.71
C GLY A 27 5.95 -2.89 -0.67
N TYR A 28 5.79 -1.91 0.22
CA TYR A 28 4.75 -1.85 1.24
C TYR A 28 3.97 -0.55 1.09
N GLU A 29 2.64 -0.64 1.03
CA GLU A 29 1.73 0.50 1.09
C GLU A 29 1.20 0.64 2.53
N LEU A 30 1.54 1.76 3.17
CA LEU A 30 1.06 2.25 4.47
C LEU A 30 0.36 3.60 4.21
N ASN A 31 0.57 4.61 5.05
CA ASN A 31 0.31 6.02 4.70
C ASN A 31 1.22 6.52 3.56
N GLU A 32 2.30 5.81 3.30
CA GLU A 32 3.32 6.04 2.28
C GLU A 32 3.61 4.74 1.51
N LEU A 33 4.33 4.85 0.39
CA LEU A 33 4.84 3.69 -0.33
C LEU A 33 6.34 3.51 -0.06
N LEU A 34 6.69 2.39 0.59
CA LEU A 34 8.07 1.97 0.80
C LEU A 34 8.50 1.03 -0.32
N VAL A 35 9.56 1.37 -1.05
CA VAL A 35 10.10 0.55 -2.15
C VAL A 35 11.61 0.39 -2.03
N SER A 36 12.14 -0.71 -2.58
CA SER A 36 13.59 -0.86 -2.75
C SER A 36 14.03 -0.19 -4.05
N SER A 37 14.92 0.79 -3.95
CA SER A 37 15.64 1.37 -5.10
C SER A 37 17.15 1.41 -4.80
N SER A 38 17.95 0.93 -5.74
CA SER A 38 19.43 0.90 -5.63
C SER A 38 19.97 0.27 -4.33
N GLY A 39 19.30 -0.78 -3.83
CA GLY A 39 19.69 -1.48 -2.60
C GLY A 39 19.34 -0.74 -1.31
N LYS A 40 18.59 0.36 -1.38
CA LYS A 40 18.09 1.13 -0.23
C LYS A 40 16.58 1.12 -0.19
N LEU A 41 16.03 1.18 1.02
CA LEU A 41 14.61 1.43 1.21
C LEU A 41 14.35 2.93 1.03
N VAL A 42 13.39 3.26 0.17
CA VAL A 42 13.00 4.63 -0.15
C VAL A 42 11.53 4.80 0.18
N LYS A 43 11.21 5.88 0.90
CA LYS A 43 9.84 6.29 1.20
C LYS A 43 9.35 7.25 0.12
N LEU A 44 8.17 6.97 -0.42
CA LEU A 44 7.47 7.81 -1.39
C LEU A 44 6.17 8.30 -0.75
N GLU A 45 5.99 9.61 -0.72
CA GLU A 45 4.81 10.24 -0.13
C GLU A 45 3.60 10.06 -1.04
N ALA A 46 2.43 9.82 -0.44
CA ALA A 46 1.18 9.76 -1.17
C ALA A 46 0.83 11.13 -1.77
N ILE A 47 0.40 11.15 -3.02
CA ILE A 47 -0.16 12.31 -3.71
C ILE A 47 -1.64 12.03 -3.95
N GLY A 48 -2.46 12.34 -2.96
CA GLY A 48 -3.90 12.10 -2.97
C GLY A 48 -4.35 11.33 -1.73
N SER A 49 -5.63 10.96 -1.71
CA SER A 49 -6.29 10.31 -0.57
C SER A 49 -6.84 8.92 -0.88
N ALA A 50 -6.61 8.40 -2.09
CA ALA A 50 -7.12 7.08 -2.48
C ALA A 50 -6.40 5.97 -1.70
N GLY A 51 -7.18 5.07 -1.10
CA GLY A 51 -6.72 3.90 -0.37
C GLY A 51 -6.75 2.61 -1.18
N VAL A 52 -6.26 1.54 -0.57
CA VAL A 52 -6.43 0.18 -1.08
C VAL A 52 -7.89 -0.23 -0.91
N GLY A 53 -8.50 -0.78 -1.95
CA GLY A 53 -9.92 -1.14 -2.00
C GLY A 53 -10.82 -0.13 -2.71
N ASP A 54 -10.40 1.13 -2.85
CA ASP A 54 -11.25 2.22 -3.34
C ASP A 54 -11.53 2.17 -4.86
N GLY A 55 -10.88 1.28 -5.60
CA GLY A 55 -10.99 1.23 -7.07
C GLY A 55 -10.32 2.39 -7.81
N GLN A 56 -9.71 3.32 -7.08
CA GLN A 56 -9.07 4.52 -7.62
C GLN A 56 -7.55 4.36 -7.74
N ALA A 57 -6.95 5.09 -8.68
CA ALA A 57 -5.50 5.07 -8.86
C ALA A 57 -4.79 5.79 -7.71
N ARG A 58 -3.79 5.13 -7.13
CA ARG A 58 -2.95 5.66 -6.06
C ARG A 58 -1.64 6.17 -6.62
N ARG A 59 -1.18 7.34 -6.18
CA ARG A 59 0.02 8.01 -6.69
C ARG A 59 0.97 8.31 -5.54
N TYR A 60 2.24 8.08 -5.78
CA TYR A 60 3.31 8.27 -4.80
C TYR A 60 4.50 8.96 -5.46
N ARG A 61 5.21 9.81 -4.72
CA ARG A 61 6.41 10.48 -5.22
C ARG A 61 7.42 10.75 -4.11
N GLY A 62 8.70 10.65 -4.45
CA GLY A 62 9.80 10.96 -3.56
C GLY A 62 11.13 10.62 -4.21
N HIS A 63 12.21 11.31 -3.85
CA HIS A 63 13.57 10.96 -4.29
C HIS A 63 13.75 10.80 -5.82
N GLY A 64 13.03 11.58 -6.63
CA GLY A 64 13.09 11.49 -8.10
C GLY A 64 12.36 10.28 -8.70
N ILE A 65 11.60 9.55 -7.88
CA ILE A 65 10.76 8.41 -8.26
C ILE A 65 9.30 8.84 -8.16
N GLU A 66 8.50 8.47 -9.16
CA GLU A 66 7.05 8.56 -9.13
C GLU A 66 6.46 7.17 -9.42
N VAL A 67 5.49 6.77 -8.62
CA VAL A 67 4.78 5.50 -8.78
C VAL A 67 3.28 5.78 -8.86
N THR A 68 2.61 5.19 -9.83
CA THR A 68 1.15 5.16 -9.90
C THR A 68 0.67 3.71 -9.93
N ILE A 69 -0.13 3.32 -8.95
CA ILE A 69 -0.76 1.99 -8.88
C ILE A 69 -2.21 2.14 -9.33
N VAL A 70 -2.58 1.39 -10.36
CA VAL A 70 -3.93 1.41 -10.94
C VAL A 70 -4.58 0.05 -10.70
N PRO A 71 -5.58 -0.05 -9.80
CA PRO A 71 -6.30 -1.29 -9.57
C PRO A 71 -7.16 -1.63 -10.80
N ARG A 72 -7.38 -2.93 -11.02
CA ARG A 72 -8.25 -3.47 -12.08
C ARG A 72 -9.29 -4.45 -11.56
N LYS A 73 -8.93 -5.22 -10.54
CA LYS A 73 -9.82 -6.15 -9.85
C LYS A 73 -9.58 -6.00 -8.37
N ILE A 74 -10.67 -6.03 -7.60
CA ILE A 74 -10.64 -5.92 -6.15
C ILE A 74 -11.54 -7.02 -5.60
N ALA A 75 -11.06 -7.72 -4.58
CA ALA A 75 -11.83 -8.66 -3.80
C ALA A 75 -11.54 -8.40 -2.32
N SER A 76 -12.58 -8.38 -1.50
CA SER A 76 -12.44 -8.22 -0.05
C SER A 76 -13.05 -9.41 0.67
N HIS A 77 -12.46 -9.76 1.80
CA HIS A 77 -12.96 -10.77 2.72
C HIS A 77 -12.87 -10.20 4.14
N GLU A 78 -13.96 -10.36 4.88
CA GLU A 78 -14.07 -9.98 6.28
C GLU A 78 -14.37 -11.25 7.07
N ASP A 79 -13.59 -11.48 8.12
CA ASP A 79 -13.81 -12.53 9.11
C ASP A 79 -14.17 -11.84 10.44
N ASP A 80 -15.47 -11.82 10.72
CA ASP A 80 -16.05 -11.14 11.88
C ASP A 80 -15.59 -11.76 13.21
N ASP A 81 -15.30 -13.07 13.22
CA ASP A 81 -14.88 -13.78 14.44
C ASP A 81 -13.43 -13.44 14.82
N GLN A 82 -12.60 -13.08 13.83
CA GLN A 82 -11.18 -12.73 14.00
C GLN A 82 -10.92 -11.23 13.88
N GLU A 83 -11.96 -10.42 13.69
CA GLU A 83 -11.88 -8.99 13.40
C GLU A 83 -10.86 -8.66 12.28
N LEU A 84 -10.73 -9.57 11.32
CA LEU A 84 -9.71 -9.52 10.26
C LEU A 84 -10.34 -9.07 8.96
N TYR A 85 -9.79 -8.01 8.37
CA TYR A 85 -10.23 -7.52 7.07
C TYR A 85 -9.10 -7.60 6.04
N ILE A 86 -9.34 -8.32 4.95
CA ILE A 86 -8.38 -8.53 3.87
C ILE A 86 -8.92 -7.96 2.57
N THR A 87 -8.13 -7.12 1.90
CA THR A 87 -8.39 -6.66 0.54
C THR A 87 -7.29 -7.12 -0.40
N LEU A 88 -7.69 -7.74 -1.51
CA LEU A 88 -6.83 -8.18 -2.59
C LEU A 88 -7.11 -7.34 -3.82
N GLU A 89 -6.08 -6.67 -4.35
CA GLU A 89 -6.16 -5.98 -5.62
C GLU A 89 -5.22 -6.59 -6.65
N GLU A 90 -5.69 -6.71 -7.89
CA GLU A 90 -4.85 -6.97 -9.05
C GLU A 90 -4.87 -5.75 -9.97
N GLY A 91 -3.71 -5.36 -10.47
CA GLY A 91 -3.58 -4.15 -11.27
C GLY A 91 -2.22 -4.00 -11.94
N TYR A 92 -1.81 -2.76 -12.17
CA TYR A 92 -0.47 -2.45 -12.64
C TYR A 92 0.11 -1.21 -11.95
N ALA A 93 1.42 -1.22 -11.74
CA ALA A 93 2.19 -0.07 -11.31
C ALA A 93 2.90 0.55 -12.51
N VAL A 94 2.79 1.86 -12.68
CA VAL A 94 3.61 2.67 -13.59
C VAL A 94 4.66 3.38 -12.73
N ILE A 95 5.93 3.12 -13.02
CA ILE A 95 7.06 3.66 -12.26
C ILE A 95 7.85 4.56 -13.21
N ARG A 96 8.09 5.80 -12.78
CA ARG A 96 8.96 6.77 -13.45
C ARG A 96 10.13 7.10 -12.54
N GLU A 97 11.34 6.86 -13.02
CA GLU A 97 12.57 7.09 -12.27
C GLU A 97 13.65 7.54 -13.27
N HIS A 98 14.29 8.68 -13.01
CA HIS A 98 15.34 9.26 -13.86
C HIS A 98 14.96 9.34 -15.37
N GLY A 99 13.72 9.75 -15.66
CA GLY A 99 13.21 9.88 -17.04
C GLY A 99 12.88 8.56 -17.74
N ARG A 100 13.10 7.41 -17.10
CA ARG A 100 12.66 6.11 -17.61
C ARG A 100 11.31 5.73 -17.02
N GLN A 101 10.44 5.18 -17.86
CA GLN A 101 9.14 4.66 -17.44
C GLN A 101 9.10 3.15 -17.62
N ARG A 102 8.62 2.43 -16.59
CA ARG A 102 8.32 1.00 -16.67
C ARG A 102 6.92 0.71 -16.14
N ARG A 103 6.33 -0.37 -16.62
CA ARG A 103 5.02 -0.86 -16.18
C ARG A 103 5.17 -2.28 -15.66
N LEU A 104 4.64 -2.53 -14.47
CA LEU A 104 4.69 -3.84 -13.81
C LEU A 104 3.27 -4.29 -13.52
N GLN A 105 2.97 -5.57 -13.73
CA GLN A 105 1.77 -6.16 -13.14
C GLN A 105 1.99 -6.28 -11.63
N VAL A 106 0.99 -5.90 -10.85
CA VAL A 106 1.09 -5.96 -9.39
C VAL A 106 -0.13 -6.61 -8.77
N LYS A 107 0.11 -7.29 -7.65
CA LYS A 107 -0.91 -7.72 -6.69
C LYS A 107 -0.67 -7.00 -5.38
N VAL A 108 -1.72 -6.38 -4.85
CA VAL A 108 -1.70 -5.72 -3.55
C VAL A 108 -2.54 -6.54 -2.59
N SER A 109 -2.00 -6.86 -1.42
CA SER A 109 -2.73 -7.53 -0.34
C SER A 109 -2.69 -6.64 0.88
N GLN A 110 -3.83 -6.05 1.22
CA GLN A 110 -4.02 -5.31 2.45
C GLN A 110 -4.56 -6.23 3.53
N ILE A 111 -4.00 -6.12 4.72
CA ILE A 111 -4.47 -6.76 5.92
C ILE A 111 -4.69 -5.67 6.96
N CYS A 112 -5.89 -5.64 7.52
CA CYS A 112 -6.30 -4.73 8.58
C CYS A 112 -6.74 -5.57 9.77
N THR A 113 -6.12 -5.32 10.91
CA THR A 113 -6.50 -5.90 12.21
C THR A 113 -6.87 -4.78 13.19
N PRO A 114 -7.58 -5.06 14.29
CA PRO A 114 -7.90 -4.09 15.34
C PRO A 114 -6.66 -3.37 15.87
#